data_AF-A0AAV8ANR6-F1
#
_entry.id   AF-A0AAV8ANR6-F1
#
_cell.length_a   1.000
_cell.length_b   1.000
_cell.length_c   1.000
_cell.angle_alpha   90.00
_cell.angle_beta   90.00
_cell.angle_gamma   90.00
#
_symmetry.space_group_name_H-M   'P 1'
#
loop_
_entity.id
_entity.type
_entity.pdbx_description
1 polymer ?
#
loop_
_entity_poly.entity_id
_entity_poly.type
_entity_poly.pdbx_seq_one_letter_code
_entity_poly.pdbx_strand_id
1 'polypeptide(L)'
;MERHCPPVTERKQCLVPPPNGYKPPIRWPKSKDECWYRNVPYDWINNEKSNQHWLKKEGEKFIFPGGGTMFPNGVGAYVDLMQDLIPGMKDGTVRTAIDTGCGVASWGGDLLNRGILTVSLAPRDNHEAQVQFALERGILQF
;
A
#
# COMPACT_ATOMS: atom_id res chain seq x y z
N MET A 1 -24.45 -18.67 16.43
CA MET A 1 -25.23 -17.69 15.65
C MET A 1 -25.15 -18.15 14.21
N GLU A 2 -26.22 -18.74 13.68
CA GLU A 2 -26.25 -19.26 12.31
C GLU A 2 -26.20 -18.10 11.31
N ARG A 3 -25.30 -18.22 10.32
CA ARG A 3 -25.13 -17.24 9.25
C ARG A 3 -26.13 -17.57 8.16
N HIS A 4 -27.22 -16.81 8.08
CA HIS A 4 -28.12 -16.88 6.93
C HIS A 4 -27.75 -15.78 5.92
N CYS A 5 -27.52 -16.17 4.67
CA CYS A 5 -27.57 -15.22 3.57
C CYS A 5 -29.04 -14.78 3.41
N PRO A 6 -29.34 -13.48 3.40
CA PRO A 6 -30.70 -13.03 3.23
C PRO A 6 -31.23 -13.37 1.83
N PRO A 7 -32.56 -13.32 1.63
CA PRO A 7 -33.22 -13.65 0.37
C PRO A 7 -32.64 -12.90 -0.83
N VAL A 8 -32.82 -13.42 -2.04
CA VAL A 8 -32.20 -12.90 -3.28
C VAL A 8 -32.43 -11.38 -3.48
N THR A 9 -33.56 -10.87 -3.00
CA THR A 9 -33.93 -9.45 -3.00
C THR A 9 -33.06 -8.56 -2.12
N GLU A 10 -32.49 -9.12 -1.04
CA GLU A 10 -31.67 -8.43 -0.03
C GLU A 10 -30.17 -8.69 -0.20
N ARG A 11 -29.77 -9.62 -1.08
CA ARG A 11 -28.36 -9.95 -1.35
C ARG A 11 -27.50 -8.75 -1.77
N LYS A 12 -28.09 -7.74 -2.41
CA LYS A 12 -27.37 -6.49 -2.77
C LYS A 12 -26.93 -5.67 -1.55
N GLN A 13 -27.44 -5.99 -0.36
CA GLN A 13 -27.12 -5.31 0.90
C GLN A 13 -26.17 -6.13 1.79
N CYS A 14 -25.74 -7.32 1.36
CA CYS A 14 -24.81 -8.13 2.12
C CYS A 14 -23.37 -7.63 1.95
N LEU A 15 -22.81 -7.12 3.03
CA LEU A 15 -21.36 -6.98 3.14
C LEU A 15 -20.74 -8.38 3.20
N VAL A 16 -19.77 -8.64 2.34
CA VAL A 16 -18.93 -9.83 2.46
C VAL A 16 -18.15 -9.69 3.78
N PRO A 17 -18.31 -10.63 4.74
CA PRO A 17 -17.56 -10.55 5.98
C PRO A 17 -16.07 -10.69 5.70
N PRO A 18 -15.21 -10.00 6.47
CA PRO A 18 -13.78 -10.13 6.29
C PRO A 18 -13.32 -11.59 6.55
N PRO A 19 -12.21 -12.04 5.94
CA PRO A 19 -11.65 -13.36 6.19
C PRO A 19 -11.36 -13.62 7.67
N ASN A 20 -11.36 -14.89 8.07
CA ASN A 20 -11.01 -15.26 9.45
C ASN A 20 -9.60 -14.79 9.80
N GLY A 21 -9.47 -14.07 10.93
CA GLY A 21 -8.20 -13.52 11.40
C GLY A 21 -7.80 -12.20 10.75
N TYR A 22 -8.63 -11.63 9.86
CA TYR A 22 -8.47 -10.26 9.37
C TYR A 22 -8.49 -9.28 10.54
N LYS A 23 -7.59 -8.31 10.50
CA LYS A 23 -7.44 -7.27 11.53
C LYS A 23 -7.83 -5.92 10.94
N PRO A 24 -8.44 -5.01 11.70
CA PRO A 24 -8.63 -3.64 11.24
C PRO A 24 -7.31 -3.04 10.76
N PRO A 25 -7.26 -2.38 9.58
CA PRO A 25 -6.04 -1.77 9.06
C PRO A 25 -5.40 -0.83 10.07
N ILE A 26 -4.07 -0.78 10.03
CA ILE A 26 -3.31 0.19 10.81
C ILE A 26 -3.71 1.59 10.31
N ARG A 27 -3.82 2.57 11.21
CA ARG A 27 -4.20 3.92 10.81
C ARG A 27 -3.00 4.70 10.26
N TRP A 28 -3.26 5.55 9.29
CA TRP A 28 -2.31 6.56 8.80
C TRP A 28 -1.89 7.50 9.96
N PRO A 29 -0.63 7.97 10.03
CA PRO A 29 0.48 7.76 9.08
C PRO A 29 1.26 6.48 9.29
N LYS A 30 1.03 5.77 10.40
CA LYS A 30 1.82 4.57 10.74
C LYS A 30 1.67 3.46 9.71
N SER A 31 0.48 3.35 9.11
CA SER A 31 0.20 2.40 8.04
C SER A 31 1.03 2.61 6.78
N LYS A 32 1.69 3.76 6.62
CA LYS A 32 2.67 3.97 5.55
C LYS A 32 3.74 2.89 5.57
N ASP A 33 4.26 2.54 6.75
CA ASP A 33 5.45 1.70 6.87
C ASP A 33 5.12 0.29 7.37
N GLU A 34 3.88 0.03 7.80
CA GLU A 34 3.47 -1.29 8.31
C GLU A 34 2.03 -1.68 7.94
N CYS A 35 1.81 -2.98 7.70
CA CYS A 35 0.47 -3.57 7.63
C CYS A 35 0.43 -4.95 8.30
N TRP A 36 -0.77 -5.48 8.55
CA TRP A 36 -0.93 -6.78 9.18
C TRP A 36 -0.62 -7.92 8.20
N TYR A 37 0.26 -8.84 8.60
CA TYR A 37 0.55 -10.05 7.82
C TYR A 37 -0.72 -10.87 7.55
N ARG A 38 -1.63 -10.94 8.55
CA ARG A 38 -2.90 -11.67 8.42
C ARG A 38 -3.86 -11.10 7.38
N ASN A 39 -3.71 -9.83 7.01
CA ASN A 39 -4.58 -9.21 6.01
C ASN A 39 -4.11 -9.53 4.58
N VAL A 40 -2.85 -9.94 4.40
CA VAL A 40 -2.24 -10.28 3.10
C VAL A 40 -1.37 -11.55 3.25
N PRO A 41 -1.95 -12.71 3.61
CA PRO A 41 -1.21 -13.87 4.11
C PRO A 41 -0.56 -14.70 2.98
N TYR A 42 0.25 -14.06 2.14
CA TYR A 42 0.97 -14.70 1.04
C TYR A 42 2.41 -15.03 1.47
N ASP A 43 2.64 -16.27 1.86
CA ASP A 43 3.94 -16.73 2.36
C ASP A 43 5.06 -16.72 1.31
N TRP A 44 4.71 -16.85 0.03
CA TRP A 44 5.68 -16.87 -1.08
C TRP A 44 6.40 -15.52 -1.26
N ILE A 45 5.77 -14.40 -0.89
CA ILE A 45 6.30 -13.04 -1.10
C ILE A 45 7.60 -12.80 -0.33
N ASN A 46 7.68 -13.37 0.87
CA ASN A 46 8.87 -13.24 1.71
C ASN A 46 10.06 -14.06 1.14
N ASN A 47 9.77 -15.06 0.30
CA ASN A 47 10.77 -15.98 -0.27
C ASN A 47 11.22 -15.54 -1.68
N GLU A 48 10.32 -15.04 -2.53
CA GLU A 48 10.65 -14.73 -3.93
C GLU A 48 11.32 -13.36 -4.13
N LYS A 49 11.10 -12.39 -3.23
CA LYS A 49 11.63 -11.01 -3.41
C LYS A 49 12.47 -10.50 -2.24
N SER A 50 12.98 -11.40 -1.41
CA SER A 50 13.85 -11.11 -0.25
C SER A 50 15.08 -10.26 -0.60
N ASN A 51 15.65 -10.44 -1.79
CA ASN A 51 16.83 -9.71 -2.27
C ASN A 51 16.59 -8.21 -2.52
N GLN A 52 15.34 -7.77 -2.62
CA GLN A 52 15.01 -6.39 -2.98
C GLN A 52 14.66 -5.53 -1.75
N HIS A 53 14.65 -6.11 -0.54
CA HIS A 53 14.46 -5.44 0.75
C HIS A 53 13.24 -4.51 0.88
N TRP A 54 12.28 -4.52 -0.04
CA TRP A 54 11.10 -3.64 -0.02
C TRP A 54 10.02 -4.09 0.99
N LEU A 55 10.10 -5.35 1.46
CA LEU A 55 9.21 -5.94 2.45
C LEU A 55 10.02 -6.76 3.46
N LYS A 56 9.65 -6.66 4.74
CA LYS A 56 10.14 -7.54 5.80
C LYS A 56 8.98 -8.00 6.67
N LYS A 57 8.94 -9.28 7.03
CA LYS A 57 8.00 -9.77 8.04
C LYS A 57 8.63 -9.70 9.43
N GLU A 58 7.99 -8.98 10.34
CA GLU A 58 8.39 -8.90 11.74
C GLU A 58 7.19 -9.26 12.64
N GLY A 59 7.22 -10.45 13.23
CA GLY A 59 6.11 -10.98 14.02
C GLY A 59 4.80 -11.07 13.21
N GLU A 60 3.78 -10.33 13.64
CA GLU A 60 2.47 -10.26 12.99
C GLU A 60 2.34 -9.18 11.91
N LYS A 61 3.43 -8.48 11.59
CA LYS A 61 3.41 -7.35 10.66
C LYS A 61 4.33 -7.55 9.48
N PHE A 62 3.93 -6.95 8.37
CA PHE A 62 4.83 -6.59 7.30
C PHE A 62 5.31 -5.16 7.50
N ILE A 63 6.61 -4.94 7.27
CA ILE A 63 7.31 -3.67 7.35
C ILE A 63 7.81 -3.32 5.95
N PHE A 64 7.59 -2.06 5.56
CA PHE A 64 7.92 -1.49 4.26
C PHE A 64 9.01 -0.44 4.45
N PRO A 65 10.30 -0.82 4.42
CA PRO A 65 11.40 0.12 4.64
C PRO A 65 11.58 1.17 3.53
N GLY A 66 10.70 1.19 2.52
CA GLY A 66 10.72 2.17 1.42
C GLY A 66 11.79 1.93 0.35
N GLY A 67 12.55 0.84 0.47
CA GLY A 67 13.55 0.41 -0.51
C GLY A 67 12.96 -0.35 -1.70
N GLY A 68 13.81 -0.69 -2.66
CA GLY A 68 13.49 -1.48 -3.85
C GLY A 68 14.55 -1.26 -4.93
N THR A 69 14.44 -1.95 -6.07
CA THR A 69 15.41 -1.82 -7.18
C THR A 69 15.58 -0.37 -7.65
N MET A 70 14.51 0.42 -7.62
CA MET A 70 14.51 1.83 -8.06
C MET A 70 14.86 2.82 -6.94
N PHE A 71 14.86 2.40 -5.67
CA PHE A 71 15.04 3.28 -4.51
C PHE A 71 16.10 2.68 -3.55
N PRO A 72 17.39 2.66 -3.94
CA PRO A 72 18.44 2.05 -3.12
C PRO A 72 18.61 2.72 -1.76
N ASN A 73 18.35 4.04 -1.68
CA ASN A 73 18.40 4.83 -0.44
C ASN A 73 17.01 5.09 0.16
N GLY A 74 16.00 4.35 -0.28
CA GLY A 74 14.61 4.57 0.08
C GLY A 74 13.95 5.68 -0.75
N VAL A 75 12.63 5.59 -0.87
CA VAL A 75 11.83 6.52 -1.69
C VAL A 75 11.88 7.97 -1.18
N GLY A 76 12.03 8.17 0.13
CA GLY A 76 12.05 9.50 0.74
C GLY A 76 13.19 10.38 0.19
N ALA A 77 14.40 9.82 0.06
CA ALA A 77 15.56 10.54 -0.48
C ALA A 77 15.33 11.00 -1.94
N TYR A 78 14.63 10.20 -2.73
CA TYR A 78 14.26 10.59 -4.09
C TYR A 78 13.23 11.72 -4.11
N VAL A 79 12.22 11.65 -3.24
CA VAL A 79 11.18 12.70 -3.16
C VAL A 79 11.75 14.00 -2.59
N ASP A 80 12.73 13.95 -1.70
CA ASP A 80 13.43 15.15 -1.20
C ASP A 80 14.14 15.88 -2.36
N LEU A 81 14.84 15.16 -3.23
CA LEU A 81 15.45 15.74 -4.44
C LEU A 81 14.40 16.38 -5.37
N MET A 82 13.24 15.74 -5.52
CA MET A 82 12.14 16.32 -6.30
C MET A 82 11.63 17.62 -5.68
N GLN A 83 11.46 17.67 -4.36
CA GLN A 83 11.00 18.88 -3.67
C GLN A 83 11.99 20.04 -3.79
N ASP A 84 13.29 19.77 -3.88
CA ASP A 84 14.29 20.81 -4.07
C ASP A 84 14.29 21.38 -5.49
N LEU A 85 13.92 20.57 -6.48
CA LEU A 85 13.81 21.00 -7.88
C LEU A 85 12.44 21.59 -8.23
N ILE A 86 11.39 21.22 -7.51
CA ILE A 86 10.00 21.59 -7.78
C ILE A 86 9.44 22.33 -6.57
N PRO A 87 9.63 23.66 -6.48
CA PRO A 87 9.14 24.47 -5.34
C PRO A 87 7.64 24.31 -5.07
N GLY A 88 6.85 24.05 -6.12
CA GLY A 88 5.41 23.83 -6.03
C GLY A 88 5.00 22.62 -5.17
N MET A 89 5.92 21.72 -4.83
CA MET A 89 5.68 20.62 -3.89
C MET A 89 5.70 21.08 -2.42
N LYS A 90 6.29 22.25 -2.11
CA LYS A 90 6.42 22.78 -0.74
C LYS A 90 5.29 23.74 -0.38
N ASP A 91 4.75 24.47 -1.35
CA ASP A 91 3.73 25.52 -1.13
C ASP A 91 2.29 25.05 -1.38
N GLY A 92 2.11 23.79 -1.83
CA GLY A 92 0.80 23.22 -2.14
C GLY A 92 0.26 23.59 -3.53
N THR A 93 1.08 24.15 -4.41
CA THR A 93 0.74 24.34 -5.83
C THR A 93 0.52 22.99 -6.51
N VAL A 94 1.39 22.01 -6.23
CA VAL A 94 1.20 20.62 -6.62
C VAL A 94 0.30 19.95 -5.58
N ARG A 95 -0.89 19.51 -6.02
CA ARG A 95 -1.89 18.86 -5.16
C ARG A 95 -2.07 17.38 -5.45
N THR A 96 -1.76 16.96 -6.68
CA THR A 96 -2.04 15.62 -7.17
C THR A 96 -0.88 15.07 -8.00
N ALA A 97 -0.69 13.76 -7.97
CA ALA A 97 0.28 13.05 -8.79
C ALA A 97 -0.30 11.74 -9.35
N ILE A 98 0.25 11.30 -10.48
CA ILE A 98 -0.04 9.98 -11.08
C ILE A 98 1.24 9.16 -11.03
N ASP A 99 1.19 8.00 -10.40
CA ASP A 99 2.30 7.06 -10.22
C ASP A 99 2.08 5.82 -11.09
N THR A 100 2.73 5.78 -12.25
CA THR A 100 2.56 4.68 -13.22
C THR A 100 3.68 3.65 -13.08
N GLY A 101 3.33 2.36 -13.09
CA GLY A 101 4.33 1.28 -12.98
C GLY A 101 4.75 1.02 -11.53
N CYS A 102 3.90 1.41 -10.58
CA CYS A 102 4.18 1.28 -9.17
C CYS A 102 4.10 -0.19 -8.70
N GLY A 103 4.96 -0.56 -7.75
CA GLY A 103 4.90 -1.85 -7.07
C GLY A 103 3.88 -1.82 -5.92
N VAL A 104 4.33 -1.42 -4.73
CA VAL A 104 3.48 -1.28 -3.53
C VAL A 104 3.18 0.18 -3.17
N ALA A 105 3.08 1.05 -4.18
CA ALA A 105 2.75 2.47 -4.05
C ALA A 105 3.61 3.27 -3.04
N SER A 106 4.88 2.90 -2.82
CA SER A 106 5.74 3.59 -1.85
C SER A 106 5.97 5.06 -2.18
N TRP A 107 6.10 5.41 -3.47
CA TRP A 107 6.23 6.80 -3.91
C TRP A 107 4.94 7.59 -3.67
N GLY A 108 3.79 7.03 -4.06
CA GLY A 108 2.49 7.64 -3.76
C GLY A 108 2.22 7.81 -2.27
N GLY A 109 2.66 6.87 -1.43
CA GLY A 109 2.60 7.00 0.03
C GLY A 109 3.50 8.10 0.59
N ASP A 110 4.70 8.29 0.05
CA ASP A 110 5.60 9.37 0.47
C ASP A 110 5.05 10.75 0.09
N LEU A 111 4.50 10.88 -1.11
CA LEU A 111 3.80 12.09 -1.57
C LEU A 111 2.54 12.40 -0.75
N LEU A 112 1.75 11.38 -0.40
CA LEU A 112 0.59 11.56 0.46
C LEU A 112 0.99 12.13 1.83
N ASN A 113 2.11 11.66 2.39
CA ASN A 113 2.66 12.19 3.64
C ASN A 113 3.10 13.66 3.55
N ARG A 114 3.39 14.13 2.33
CA ARG A 114 3.75 15.52 2.00
C ARG A 114 2.54 16.35 1.54
N GLY A 115 1.31 15.81 1.65
CA GLY A 115 0.09 16.50 1.30
C GLY A 115 -0.26 16.49 -0.19
N ILE A 116 0.35 15.60 -0.98
CA ILE A 116 0.08 15.43 -2.41
C ILE A 116 -0.69 14.12 -2.61
N LEU A 117 -1.93 14.22 -3.08
CA LEU A 117 -2.78 13.06 -3.32
C LEU A 117 -2.29 12.31 -4.57
N THR A 118 -1.88 11.07 -4.40
CA THR A 118 -1.35 10.26 -5.51
C THR A 118 -2.33 9.17 -5.91
N VAL A 119 -2.53 9.00 -7.22
CA VAL A 119 -3.18 7.84 -7.81
C VAL A 119 -2.10 6.92 -8.35
N SER A 120 -1.95 5.74 -7.76
CA SER A 120 -0.96 4.75 -8.16
C SER A 120 -1.58 3.67 -9.05
N LEU A 121 -0.95 3.39 -10.18
CA LEU A 121 -1.37 2.39 -11.17
C LEU A 121 -0.30 1.30 -11.28
N ALA A 122 -0.63 0.10 -10.81
CA ALA A 122 0.25 -1.06 -10.85
C ALA A 122 0.21 -1.70 -12.24
N PRO A 123 1.33 -2.22 -12.76
CA PRO A 123 1.25 -3.16 -13.87
C PRO A 123 0.46 -4.40 -13.41
N ARG A 124 -0.22 -5.08 -14.35
CA ARG A 124 -0.86 -6.37 -14.05
C ARG A 124 0.23 -7.36 -13.62
N ASP A 125 0.35 -7.57 -12.31
CA ASP A 125 1.30 -8.51 -11.76
C ASP A 125 0.68 -9.92 -11.77
N ASN A 126 1.49 -10.91 -12.14
CA ASN A 126 1.13 -12.33 -11.94
C ASN A 126 1.21 -12.72 -10.46
N HIS A 127 1.86 -11.87 -9.66
CA HIS A 127 2.12 -12.06 -8.25
C HIS A 127 1.05 -11.30 -7.44
N GLU A 128 -0.06 -11.99 -7.17
CA GLU A 128 -1.26 -11.46 -6.47
C GLU A 128 -0.89 -10.94 -5.06
N ALA A 129 -0.76 -9.62 -4.87
CA ALA A 129 -0.81 -8.95 -3.55
C ALA A 129 -0.50 -7.44 -3.60
N GLN A 130 0.17 -6.93 -4.64
CA GLN A 130 0.73 -5.57 -4.64
C GLN A 130 -0.30 -4.47 -4.32
N VAL A 131 -1.42 -4.48 -5.06
CA VAL A 131 -2.55 -3.57 -4.83
C VAL A 131 -3.12 -3.75 -3.42
N GLN A 132 -3.25 -4.99 -2.96
CA GLN A 132 -3.76 -5.27 -1.61
C GLN A 132 -2.83 -4.70 -0.52
N PHE A 133 -1.50 -4.78 -0.69
CA PHE A 133 -0.57 -4.16 0.25
C PHE A 133 -0.75 -2.64 0.35
N ALA A 134 -0.91 -1.94 -0.77
CA ALA A 134 -1.16 -0.50 -0.72
C ALA A 134 -2.49 -0.17 -0.06
N LEU A 135 -3.56 -0.92 -0.37
CA LEU A 135 -4.87 -0.72 0.24
C LEU A 135 -4.84 -0.95 1.76
N GLU A 136 -4.15 -2.00 2.22
CA GLU A 136 -3.96 -2.29 3.65
C GLU A 136 -3.10 -1.26 4.38
N ARG A 137 -2.35 -0.45 3.63
CA ARG A 137 -1.56 0.70 4.11
C ARG A 137 -2.30 2.02 3.99
N GLY A 138 -3.50 2.04 3.40
CA GLY A 138 -4.30 3.24 3.16
C GLY A 138 -3.82 4.10 1.98
N ILE A 139 -3.08 3.52 1.04
CA ILE A 139 -2.56 4.20 -0.14
C ILE A 139 -3.44 3.84 -1.34
N LEU A 140 -3.85 4.86 -2.10
CA LEU A 140 -4.72 4.68 -3.27
C LEU A 140 -3.94 4.04 -4.43
N GLN A 141 -4.21 2.77 -4.72
CA GLN A 141 -3.61 2.02 -5.82
C GLN A 141 -4.66 1.20 -6.59
N PHE A 142 -4.48 1.10 -7.91
CA PHE A 142 -5.26 0.27 -8.83
C PHE A 142 -4.38 -0.70 -9.60
#